data_AF-A4J2M0-F1
#
_entry.id   AF-A4J2M0-F1
#
_cell.length_a   1.000
_cell.length_b   1.000
_cell.length_c   1.000
_cell.angle_alpha   90.00
_cell.angle_beta   90.00
_cell.angle_gamma   90.00
#
_symmetry.space_group_name_H-M   'P 1'
#
loop_
_entity.id
_entity.type
_entity.pdbx_description
1 polymer ?
#
loop_
_entity_poly.entity_id
_entity_poly.type
_entity_poly.pdbx_seq_one_letter_code
_entity_poly.pdbx_strand_id
1 'polypeptide(L)'
;MNWTSEEHFVTSFVGMLMNSHHSDNFYVLREVKTSYGRPDVVVIEYDQDKLNDRRRRIPISKNLFTKECAYVMAFLTYRRWVKISNLQKFLNCSHSQIKNVIQILNLHGLILHRDDCIRAKPIRENLVIKRLCTYEAKLFKWKDAIEQAERHLWFTGDSYVLLPEYKQSLLNEVSTECRRRGVGLTLFDLKENNLCINVRSAETGIKNSPFLWIINELFITGEITNDKGIQTGYFSN
;
A
#
# COMPACT_ATOMS: atom_id res chain seq x y z
N MET A 1 -7.92 4.74 -30.34
CA MET A 1 -8.00 4.60 -28.86
C MET A 1 -9.38 5.05 -28.43
N ASN A 2 -10.11 4.18 -27.72
CA ASN A 2 -11.50 4.44 -27.28
C ASN A 2 -11.58 5.02 -25.85
N TRP A 3 -10.49 5.64 -25.38
CA TRP A 3 -10.43 6.22 -24.05
C TRP A 3 -10.88 7.68 -24.10
N THR A 4 -11.95 8.01 -23.39
CA THR A 4 -12.50 9.38 -23.32
C THR A 4 -11.73 10.26 -22.33
N SER A 5 -11.07 9.66 -21.33
CA SER A 5 -10.23 10.33 -20.33
C SER A 5 -9.34 9.34 -19.56
N GLU A 6 -8.35 9.84 -18.82
CA GLU A 6 -7.56 9.01 -17.87
C GLU A 6 -8.46 8.44 -16.75
N GLU A 7 -9.45 9.20 -16.29
CA GLU A 7 -10.44 8.71 -15.31
C GLU A 7 -11.26 7.53 -15.83
N HIS A 8 -11.68 7.59 -17.11
CA HIS A 8 -12.39 6.49 -17.75
C HIS A 8 -11.49 5.25 -17.90
N PHE A 9 -10.21 5.45 -18.21
CA PHE A 9 -9.22 4.39 -18.29
C PHE A 9 -9.02 3.68 -16.94
N VAL A 10 -8.78 4.45 -15.87
CA VAL A 10 -8.63 3.92 -14.50
C VAL A 10 -9.90 3.21 -14.04
N THR A 11 -11.07 3.80 -14.27
CA THR A 11 -12.34 3.20 -13.85
C THR A 11 -12.59 1.87 -14.55
N SER A 12 -12.29 1.78 -15.84
CA SER A 12 -12.42 0.53 -16.60
C SER A 12 -11.45 -0.54 -16.11
N PHE A 13 -10.20 -0.16 -15.82
CA PHE A 13 -9.21 -1.06 -15.25
C PHE A 13 -9.63 -1.60 -13.88
N VAL A 14 -10.13 -0.74 -12.99
CA VAL A 14 -10.64 -1.15 -11.68
C VAL A 14 -11.84 -2.09 -11.84
N GLY A 15 -12.78 -1.77 -12.73
CA GLY A 15 -13.92 -2.65 -13.03
C GLY A 15 -13.48 -4.03 -13.53
N MET A 16 -12.45 -4.07 -14.38
CA MET A 16 -11.85 -5.33 -14.83
C MET A 16 -11.26 -6.12 -13.65
N LEU A 17 -10.48 -5.49 -12.77
CA LEU A 17 -9.87 -6.16 -11.60
C LEU A 17 -10.96 -6.77 -10.72
N MET A 18 -12.05 -6.04 -10.50
CA MET A 18 -13.17 -6.50 -9.69
C MET A 18 -13.88 -7.72 -10.28
N ASN A 19 -13.94 -7.83 -11.60
CA ASN A 19 -14.63 -8.92 -12.29
C ASN A 19 -13.77 -10.18 -12.51
N SER A 20 -12.45 -10.06 -12.43
CA SER A 20 -11.52 -11.15 -12.81
C SER A 20 -10.87 -11.86 -11.62
N HIS A 21 -10.86 -11.25 -10.44
CA HIS A 21 -10.28 -11.86 -9.23
C HIS A 21 -11.32 -12.66 -8.44
N HIS A 22 -11.32 -13.98 -8.63
CA HIS A 22 -12.23 -14.91 -7.91
C HIS A 22 -11.61 -15.63 -6.70
N SER A 23 -10.28 -15.60 -6.50
CA SER A 23 -9.59 -16.48 -5.53
C SER A 23 -8.95 -15.80 -4.33
N ASP A 24 -8.55 -14.53 -4.41
CA ASP A 24 -7.81 -13.84 -3.34
C ASP A 24 -8.61 -12.69 -2.75
N ASN A 25 -8.51 -12.47 -1.43
CA ASN A 25 -9.09 -11.32 -0.76
C ASN A 25 -8.28 -10.07 -1.12
N PHE A 26 -8.90 -9.14 -1.85
CA PHE A 26 -8.27 -7.89 -2.23
C PHE A 26 -9.18 -6.68 -1.98
N TYR A 27 -8.57 -5.51 -1.90
CA TYR A 27 -9.24 -4.23 -1.76
C TYR A 27 -8.59 -3.20 -2.68
N VAL A 28 -9.39 -2.39 -3.37
CA VAL A 28 -8.89 -1.36 -4.30
C VAL A 28 -9.15 0.03 -3.73
N LEU A 29 -8.08 0.79 -3.60
CA LEU A 29 -8.13 2.22 -3.33
C LEU A 29 -7.79 2.98 -4.60
N ARG A 30 -8.35 4.19 -4.71
CA ARG A 30 -8.01 5.11 -5.79
C ARG A 30 -7.44 6.39 -5.22
N GLU A 31 -6.53 7.01 -5.95
CA GLU A 31 -6.09 8.38 -5.69
C GLU A 31 -5.51 8.56 -4.26
N VAL A 32 -4.68 7.61 -3.84
CA VAL A 32 -4.28 7.46 -2.44
C VAL A 32 -3.21 8.50 -2.08
N LYS A 33 -3.51 9.41 -1.16
CA LYS A 33 -2.52 10.40 -0.72
C LYS A 33 -1.41 9.72 0.09
N THR A 34 -0.17 9.80 -0.41
CA THR A 34 1.01 9.30 0.30
C THR A 34 2.00 10.45 0.59
N SER A 35 3.11 10.15 1.29
CA SER A 35 4.23 11.09 1.41
C SER A 35 5.15 11.11 0.18
N TYR A 36 4.90 10.26 -0.82
CA TYR A 36 5.76 10.01 -1.97
C TYR A 36 5.06 10.24 -3.33
N GLY A 37 3.84 10.76 -3.32
CA GLY A 37 2.99 10.88 -4.51
C GLY A 37 1.54 10.48 -4.21
N ARG A 38 0.72 10.44 -5.26
CA ARG A 38 -0.68 10.00 -5.20
C ARG A 38 -0.90 8.95 -6.28
N PRO A 39 -0.71 7.65 -6.00
CA PRO A 39 -0.99 6.61 -6.98
C PRO A 39 -2.44 6.64 -7.39
N ASP A 40 -2.69 6.49 -8.70
CA ASP A 40 -4.05 6.42 -9.25
C ASP A 40 -4.83 5.22 -8.69
N VAL A 41 -4.16 4.07 -8.56
CA VAL A 41 -4.74 2.83 -8.00
C VAL A 41 -3.76 2.16 -7.04
N VAL A 42 -4.29 1.71 -5.90
CA VAL A 42 -3.59 0.83 -4.96
C VAL A 42 -4.43 -0.41 -4.71
N VAL A 43 -3.87 -1.58 -5.02
CA VAL A 43 -4.48 -2.89 -4.76
C VAL A 43 -3.83 -3.48 -3.50
N ILE A 44 -4.64 -3.80 -2.52
CA ILE A 44 -4.23 -4.43 -1.27
C ILE A 44 -4.69 -5.89 -1.33
N GLU A 45 -3.76 -6.83 -1.38
CA GLU A 45 -4.07 -8.25 -1.13
C GLU A 45 -3.88 -8.51 0.36
N TYR A 46 -4.81 -9.23 1.00
CA TYR A 46 -4.80 -9.37 2.46
C TYR A 46 -5.22 -10.75 2.96
N ASP A 47 -4.94 -10.99 4.23
CA ASP A 47 -5.32 -12.20 4.96
C ASP A 47 -6.62 -11.96 5.74
N GLN A 48 -7.73 -12.55 5.28
CA GLN A 48 -9.04 -12.36 5.89
C GLN A 48 -9.11 -12.90 7.34
N ASP A 49 -8.47 -14.03 7.61
CA ASP A 49 -8.47 -14.62 8.95
C ASP A 49 -7.69 -13.75 9.93
N LYS A 50 -6.52 -13.24 9.53
CA LYS A 50 -5.77 -12.28 10.35
C LYS A 50 -6.50 -10.96 10.50
N LEU A 51 -7.20 -10.47 9.47
CA LEU A 51 -8.02 -9.26 9.56
C LEU A 51 -9.09 -9.43 10.63
N ASN A 52 -9.83 -10.54 10.59
CA ASN A 52 -10.88 -10.87 11.55
C ASN A 52 -10.30 -10.99 12.96
N ASP A 53 -9.16 -11.67 13.11
CA ASP A 53 -8.48 -11.80 14.39
C ASP A 53 -8.00 -10.46 14.96
N ARG A 54 -7.39 -9.61 14.12
CA ARG A 54 -6.96 -8.27 14.53
C ARG A 54 -8.14 -7.38 14.93
N ARG A 55 -9.25 -7.41 14.17
CA ARG A 55 -10.47 -6.66 14.50
C ARG A 55 -11.09 -7.07 15.83
N ARG A 56 -11.02 -8.36 16.20
CA ARG A 56 -11.48 -8.82 17.52
C ARG A 56 -10.60 -8.32 18.68
N ARG A 57 -9.31 -8.07 18.43
CA ARG A 57 -8.34 -7.65 19.45
C ARG A 57 -8.28 -6.14 19.66
N ILE A 58 -8.65 -5.34 18.66
CA ILE A 58 -8.58 -3.88 18.72
C ILE A 58 -9.91 -3.32 19.22
N PRO A 59 -9.94 -2.51 20.29
CA PRO A 59 -11.16 -1.87 20.75
C PRO A 59 -11.76 -0.94 19.68
N ILE A 60 -13.06 -1.05 19.45
CA ILE A 60 -13.84 -0.22 18.48
C ILE A 60 -13.73 1.29 18.79
N SER A 61 -13.33 1.64 20.01
CA SER A 61 -13.07 3.03 20.39
C SER A 61 -11.73 3.16 21.11
N LYS A 62 -10.75 3.79 20.45
CA LYS A 62 -10.06 5.00 20.91
C LYS A 62 -8.64 5.10 20.36
N ASN A 63 -8.36 6.30 19.86
CA ASN A 63 -7.12 6.85 19.33
C ASN A 63 -6.76 6.42 17.92
N LEU A 64 -6.77 7.40 17.01
CA LEU A 64 -6.39 7.25 15.62
C LEU A 64 -4.92 6.82 15.53
N PHE A 65 -4.64 5.81 14.72
CA PHE A 65 -3.27 5.42 14.41
C PHE A 65 -2.57 6.57 13.67
N THR A 66 -1.55 7.19 14.30
CA THR A 66 -0.92 8.40 13.77
C THR A 66 0.28 8.10 12.87
N LYS A 67 0.76 9.13 12.16
CA LYS A 67 1.97 9.03 11.33
C LYS A 67 3.20 8.67 12.17
N GLU A 68 3.31 9.21 13.38
CA GLU A 68 4.40 8.90 14.33
C GLU A 68 4.36 7.43 14.73
N CYS A 69 3.16 6.87 14.99
CA CYS A 69 2.99 5.44 15.25
C CYS A 69 3.54 4.60 14.09
N ALA A 70 3.24 5.00 12.86
CA ALA A 70 3.74 4.33 11.67
C ALA A 70 5.26 4.38 11.51
N TYR A 71 5.89 5.53 11.78
CA TYR A 71 7.35 5.66 11.78
C TYR A 71 8.00 4.80 12.87
N VAL A 72 7.41 4.76 14.08
CA VAL A 72 7.90 3.89 15.16
C VAL A 72 7.78 2.43 14.76
N MET A 73 6.67 2.00 14.17
CA MET A 73 6.51 0.63 13.71
C MET A 73 7.52 0.28 12.62
N ALA A 74 7.68 1.12 11.60
CA ALA A 74 8.68 0.91 10.56
C ALA A 74 10.10 0.79 11.14
N PHE A 75 10.43 1.61 12.14
CA PHE A 75 11.69 1.55 12.86
C PHE A 75 11.82 0.27 13.72
N LEU A 76 10.81 -0.12 14.48
CA LEU A 76 10.90 -1.27 15.39
C LEU A 76 10.87 -2.63 14.70
N THR A 77 10.27 -2.73 13.51
CA THR A 77 9.93 -3.99 12.83
C THR A 77 11.10 -4.97 12.72
N TYR A 78 12.31 -4.49 12.48
CA TYR A 78 13.52 -5.32 12.34
C TYR A 78 14.48 -5.20 13.53
N ARG A 79 14.04 -4.61 14.63
CA ARG A 79 14.84 -4.39 15.84
C ARG A 79 14.29 -5.25 16.98
N ARG A 80 15.18 -5.59 17.93
CA ARG A 80 14.79 -6.28 19.17
C ARG A 80 14.26 -5.24 20.17
N TRP A 81 14.65 -5.35 21.43
CA TRP A 81 14.33 -4.36 22.46
C TRP A 81 15.06 -3.05 22.20
N VAL A 82 14.33 -1.95 22.18
CA VAL A 82 14.81 -0.58 21.94
C VAL A 82 14.41 0.28 23.13
N LYS A 83 15.36 1.03 23.68
CA LYS A 83 15.09 2.01 24.74
C LYS A 83 14.15 3.11 24.25
N ILE A 84 13.17 3.49 25.06
CA ILE A 84 12.23 4.58 24.76
C ILE A 84 12.98 5.89 24.46
N SER A 85 14.07 6.16 25.18
CA SER A 85 14.91 7.35 24.95
C SER A 85 15.56 7.38 23.56
N ASN A 86 15.86 6.22 22.97
CA ASN A 86 16.38 6.15 21.60
C ASN A 86 15.29 6.49 20.57
N LEU A 87 14.04 6.06 20.82
CA LEU A 87 12.91 6.43 19.96
C LEU A 87 12.57 7.91 20.05
N GLN A 88 12.65 8.49 21.25
CA GLN A 88 12.47 9.93 21.45
C GLN A 88 13.45 10.74 20.61
N LYS A 89 14.73 10.35 20.63
CA LYS A 89 15.78 10.97 19.80
C LYS A 89 15.52 10.76 18.31
N PHE A 90 15.17 9.54 17.90
CA PHE A 90 14.88 9.21 16.50
C PHE A 90 13.71 10.03 15.93
N LEU A 91 12.62 10.15 16.69
CA LEU A 91 11.44 10.93 16.29
C LEU A 91 11.59 12.44 16.55
N ASN A 92 12.66 12.86 17.22
CA ASN A 92 12.84 14.23 17.71
C ASN A 92 11.59 14.76 18.45
N CYS A 93 11.10 14.01 19.43
CA CYS A 93 9.85 14.32 20.13
C CYS A 93 10.02 14.41 21.66
N SER A 94 9.09 15.13 22.29
CA SER A 94 9.01 15.27 23.75
C SER A 94 8.62 13.95 24.45
N HIS A 95 8.81 13.91 25.77
CA HIS A 95 8.41 12.77 26.59
C HIS A 95 6.90 12.50 26.57
N SER A 96 6.07 13.56 26.54
CA SER A 96 4.62 13.41 26.45
C SER A 96 4.19 12.81 25.10
N GLN A 97 4.80 13.28 24.01
CA GLN A 97 4.51 12.77 22.66
C GLN A 97 4.87 11.28 22.52
N ILE A 98 6.06 10.85 22.95
CA ILE A 98 6.43 9.44 22.85
C ILE A 98 5.53 8.56 23.72
N LYS A 99 5.13 9.05 24.90
CA LYS A 99 4.24 8.31 25.81
C LYS A 99 2.88 8.07 25.14
N ASN A 100 2.35 9.09 24.47
CA ASN A 100 1.12 8.96 23.70
C ASN A 100 1.27 7.94 22.54
N VAL A 101 2.36 8.00 21.76
CA VAL A 101 2.62 7.03 20.70
C VAL A 101 2.70 5.60 21.24
N ILE A 102 3.43 5.38 22.33
CA ILE A 102 3.53 4.06 22.99
C ILE A 102 2.16 3.58 23.48
N GLN A 103 1.35 4.49 24.05
CA GLN A 103 -0.01 4.15 24.49
C GLN A 103 -0.87 3.70 23.30
N ILE A 104 -0.85 4.41 22.17
CA ILE A 104 -1.60 4.03 20.96
C ILE A 104 -1.10 2.68 20.44
N LEU A 105 0.21 2.48 20.32
CA LEU A 105 0.77 1.21 19.84
C LEU A 105 0.42 0.03 20.76
N ASN A 106 0.35 0.24 22.08
CA ASN A 106 -0.12 -0.77 23.03
C ASN A 106 -1.61 -1.08 22.85
N LEU A 107 -2.46 -0.05 22.65
CA LEU A 107 -3.90 -0.22 22.40
C LEU A 107 -4.17 -1.02 21.11
N HIS A 108 -3.38 -0.78 20.07
CA HIS A 108 -3.42 -1.56 18.82
C HIS A 108 -2.78 -2.94 18.95
N GLY A 109 -2.22 -3.27 20.13
CA GLY A 109 -1.57 -4.54 20.40
C GLY A 109 -0.31 -4.77 19.57
N LEU A 110 0.36 -3.72 19.09
CA LEU A 110 1.47 -3.79 18.12
C LEU A 110 2.84 -4.01 18.75
N ILE A 111 3.02 -3.60 20.00
CA ILE A 111 4.31 -3.64 20.70
C ILE A 111 4.26 -4.51 21.95
N LEU A 112 5.44 -4.85 22.46
CA LEU A 112 5.66 -5.39 23.79
C LEU A 112 6.51 -4.39 24.57
N HIS A 113 6.21 -4.26 25.86
CA HIS A 113 6.88 -3.35 26.77
C HIS A 113 7.59 -4.13 27.88
N ARG A 114 8.83 -3.74 28.20
CA ARG A 114 9.60 -4.26 29.33
C ARG A 114 10.48 -3.15 29.86
N ASP A 115 10.27 -2.75 31.11
CA ASP A 115 11.02 -1.68 31.77
C ASP A 115 11.02 -0.39 30.92
N ASP A 116 12.18 0.14 30.54
CA ASP A 116 12.34 1.32 29.68
C ASP A 116 12.47 0.97 28.18
N CYS A 117 12.18 -0.28 27.81
CA CYS A 117 12.40 -0.82 26.48
C CYS A 117 11.10 -1.31 25.83
N ILE A 118 11.02 -1.14 24.51
CA ILE A 118 9.92 -1.66 23.70
C ILE A 118 10.43 -2.44 22.49
N ARG A 119 9.61 -3.34 21.98
CA ARG A 119 9.84 -4.01 20.69
C ARG A 119 8.53 -4.18 19.94
N ALA A 120 8.60 -4.26 18.62
CA ALA A 120 7.46 -4.69 17.83
C ALA A 120 7.12 -6.16 18.14
N LYS A 121 5.82 -6.49 18.17
CA LYS A 121 5.40 -7.90 18.06
C LYS A 121 5.71 -8.41 16.64
N PRO A 122 5.85 -9.74 16.45
CA PRO A 122 6.21 -10.31 15.15
C PRO A 122 5.28 -9.86 14.02
N ILE A 123 5.86 -9.52 12.86
CA ILE A 123 5.12 -9.09 11.65
C ILE A 123 4.02 -10.10 11.31
N ARG A 124 4.34 -11.41 11.37
CA ARG A 124 3.41 -12.49 11.04
C ARG A 124 2.09 -12.46 11.83
N GLU A 125 2.07 -11.84 13.01
CA GLU A 125 0.91 -11.72 13.91
C GLU A 125 0.14 -10.40 13.72
N ASN A 126 0.79 -9.39 13.13
CA ASN A 126 0.28 -8.01 13.11
C ASN A 126 -0.05 -7.50 11.71
N LEU A 127 0.69 -7.96 10.71
CA LEU A 127 0.52 -7.52 9.34
C LEU A 127 -0.53 -8.39 8.66
N VAL A 128 -1.62 -7.75 8.27
CA VAL A 128 -2.77 -8.35 7.59
C VAL A 128 -2.61 -8.27 6.08
N ILE A 129 -1.98 -7.18 5.61
CA ILE A 129 -1.64 -6.98 4.20
C ILE A 129 -0.58 -8.00 3.80
N LYS A 130 -0.82 -8.72 2.68
CA LYS A 130 0.09 -9.68 2.05
C LYS A 130 0.83 -9.08 0.87
N ARG A 131 0.21 -8.13 0.18
CA ARG A 131 0.80 -7.42 -0.95
C ARG A 131 0.15 -6.06 -1.11
N LEU A 132 0.95 -5.10 -1.57
CA LEU A 132 0.51 -3.74 -1.85
C LEU A 132 0.97 -3.40 -3.26
N CYS A 133 0.08 -3.42 -4.25
CA CYS A 133 0.42 -3.12 -5.63
C CYS A 133 -0.04 -1.71 -5.98
N THR A 134 0.79 -0.90 -6.63
CA THR A 134 0.41 0.43 -7.11
C THR A 134 0.44 0.50 -8.62
N TYR A 135 -0.50 1.24 -9.19
CA TYR A 135 -0.55 1.56 -10.61
C TYR A 135 -0.63 3.08 -10.79
N GLU A 136 0.23 3.58 -11.67
CA GLU A 136 0.15 4.94 -12.22
C GLU A 136 -0.30 4.84 -13.67
N ALA A 137 -1.46 5.42 -13.98
CA ALA A 137 -2.12 5.29 -15.27
C ALA A 137 -1.92 6.56 -16.11
N LYS A 138 -1.47 6.38 -17.37
CA LYS A 138 -1.39 7.48 -18.34
C LYS A 138 -1.85 7.03 -19.72
N LEU A 139 -2.53 7.93 -20.43
CA LEU A 139 -2.90 7.69 -21.83
C LEU A 139 -1.81 8.08 -22.83
N PHE A 140 -0.92 8.99 -22.46
CA PHE A 140 0.13 9.49 -23.36
C PHE A 140 1.46 9.81 -22.65
N LYS A 141 1.41 10.40 -21.45
CA LYS A 141 2.60 10.89 -20.72
C LYS A 141 3.29 9.78 -19.92
N TRP A 142 3.70 8.71 -20.61
CA TRP A 142 4.30 7.54 -19.96
C TRP A 142 5.61 7.85 -19.22
N LYS A 143 6.38 8.87 -19.62
CA LYS A 143 7.59 9.31 -18.88
C LYS A 143 7.25 9.80 -17.48
N ASP A 144 6.24 10.67 -17.37
CA ASP A 144 5.73 11.15 -16.08
C ASP A 144 5.20 9.96 -15.27
N ALA A 145 4.52 9.01 -15.90
CA ALA A 145 4.02 7.81 -15.22
C ALA A 145 5.15 6.99 -14.59
N ILE A 146 6.25 6.78 -15.32
CA ILE A 146 7.43 6.05 -14.83
C ILE A 146 8.06 6.80 -13.66
N GLU A 147 8.22 8.12 -13.75
CA GLU A 147 8.77 8.93 -12.66
C GLU A 147 7.93 8.84 -11.38
N GLN A 148 6.60 8.83 -11.52
CA GLN A 148 5.69 8.70 -10.41
C GLN A 148 5.71 7.29 -9.80
N ALA A 149 5.65 6.25 -10.63
CA ALA A 149 5.75 4.86 -10.20
C ALA A 149 7.11 4.54 -9.54
N GLU A 150 8.21 5.11 -10.03
CA GLU A 150 9.53 4.99 -9.39
C GLU A 150 9.52 5.54 -7.95
N ARG A 151 8.84 6.67 -7.70
CA ARG A 151 8.68 7.19 -6.32
C ARG A 151 7.89 6.23 -5.45
N HIS A 152 6.91 5.51 -6.01
CA HIS A 152 6.13 4.53 -5.26
C HIS A 152 6.96 3.31 -4.82
N LEU A 153 8.11 3.05 -5.46
CA LEU A 153 9.06 2.01 -5.02
C LEU A 153 9.64 2.27 -3.61
N TRP A 154 9.46 3.46 -3.05
CA TRP A 154 9.86 3.80 -1.68
C TRP A 154 8.99 3.12 -0.62
N PHE A 155 7.78 2.66 -0.99
CA PHE A 155 6.87 2.03 -0.04
C PHE A 155 6.28 0.70 -0.50
N THR A 156 6.47 0.31 -1.77
CA THR A 156 6.13 -1.04 -2.25
C THR A 156 7.18 -1.59 -3.22
N GLY A 157 7.33 -2.91 -3.31
CA GLY A 157 8.06 -3.54 -4.41
C GLY A 157 7.22 -3.61 -5.68
N ASP A 158 5.90 -3.71 -5.55
CA ASP A 158 4.96 -3.87 -6.66
C ASP A 158 4.45 -2.52 -7.17
N SER A 159 5.26 -1.79 -7.94
CA SER A 159 4.82 -0.55 -8.60
C SER A 159 4.87 -0.67 -10.12
N TYR A 160 3.78 -0.27 -10.76
CA TYR A 160 3.55 -0.46 -12.19
C TYR A 160 3.09 0.84 -12.85
N VAL A 161 3.53 1.02 -14.09
CA VAL A 161 2.87 1.92 -15.03
C VAL A 161 1.79 1.16 -15.76
N LEU A 162 0.59 1.74 -15.82
CA LEU A 162 -0.55 1.24 -16.57
C LEU A 162 -0.76 2.08 -17.83
N LEU A 163 -0.65 1.45 -18.99
CA LEU A 163 -0.80 2.12 -20.29
C LEU A 163 -1.84 1.42 -21.16
N PRO A 164 -2.49 2.14 -22.08
CA PRO A 164 -3.21 1.49 -23.17
C PRO A 164 -2.23 0.79 -24.12
N GLU A 165 -2.74 -0.10 -24.97
CA GLU A 165 -1.93 -0.70 -26.01
C GLU A 165 -1.37 0.36 -26.99
N TYR A 166 -0.07 0.26 -27.30
CA TYR A 166 0.65 1.17 -28.20
C TYR A 166 1.32 0.41 -29.35
N LYS A 167 1.82 1.17 -30.33
CA LYS A 167 2.73 0.65 -31.37
C LYS A 167 3.96 0.01 -30.73
N GLN A 168 4.44 -1.08 -31.30
CA GLN A 168 5.55 -1.88 -30.78
C GLN A 168 6.85 -1.08 -30.52
N SER A 169 7.16 -0.11 -31.39
CA SER A 169 8.37 0.72 -31.23
C SER A 169 8.36 1.54 -29.94
N LEU A 170 7.21 2.13 -29.59
CA LEU A 170 7.04 2.87 -28.35
C LEU A 170 7.09 1.92 -27.15
N LEU A 171 6.42 0.76 -27.24
CA LEU A 171 6.44 -0.24 -26.17
C LEU A 171 7.87 -0.71 -25.83
N ASN A 172 8.76 -0.83 -26.82
CA ASN A 172 10.15 -1.19 -26.58
C ASN A 172 10.91 -0.10 -25.80
N GLU A 173 10.69 1.18 -26.14
CA GLU A 173 11.27 2.32 -25.42
C GLU A 173 10.77 2.36 -23.97
N VAL A 174 9.45 2.32 -23.77
CA VAL A 174 8.83 2.32 -22.43
C VAL A 174 9.33 1.14 -21.60
N SER A 175 9.33 -0.07 -22.17
CA SER A 175 9.77 -1.28 -21.45
C SER A 175 11.24 -1.19 -21.03
N THR A 176 12.10 -0.60 -21.86
CA THR A 176 13.52 -0.40 -21.54
C THR A 176 13.68 0.56 -20.37
N GLU A 177 12.95 1.67 -20.40
CA GLU A 177 13.00 2.67 -19.33
C GLU A 177 12.41 2.11 -18.02
N CYS A 178 11.28 1.40 -18.05
CA CYS A 178 10.70 0.71 -16.91
C CYS A 178 11.71 -0.24 -16.24
N ARG A 179 12.37 -1.11 -17.04
CA ARG A 179 13.40 -2.03 -16.52
C ARG A 179 14.56 -1.28 -15.88
N ARG A 180 15.02 -0.19 -16.51
CA ARG A 180 16.12 0.64 -16.00
C ARG A 180 15.80 1.25 -14.63
N ARG A 181 14.54 1.61 -14.39
CA ARG A 181 14.06 2.19 -13.12
C ARG A 181 13.52 1.18 -12.13
N GLY A 182 13.46 -0.10 -12.50
CA GLY A 182 12.92 -1.18 -11.68
C GLY A 182 11.39 -1.14 -11.51
N VAL A 183 10.69 -0.42 -12.38
CA VAL A 183 9.22 -0.27 -12.37
C VAL A 183 8.59 -1.29 -13.32
N GLY A 184 7.43 -1.83 -12.96
CA GLY A 184 6.66 -2.71 -13.83
C GLY A 184 5.91 -1.97 -14.94
N LEU A 185 5.56 -2.67 -16.01
CA LEU A 185 4.74 -2.16 -17.12
C LEU A 185 3.60 -3.13 -17.39
N THR A 186 2.38 -2.62 -17.25
CA THR A 186 1.15 -3.34 -17.55
C THR A 186 0.40 -2.62 -18.67
N LEU A 187 -0.01 -3.38 -19.67
CA LEU A 187 -0.88 -2.90 -20.75
C LEU A 187 -2.30 -3.38 -20.49
N PHE A 188 -3.27 -2.48 -20.70
CA PHE A 188 -4.69 -2.78 -20.57
C PHE A 188 -5.43 -2.45 -21.87
N ASP A 189 -6.08 -3.47 -22.46
CA ASP A 189 -7.00 -3.29 -23.57
C ASP A 189 -8.45 -3.42 -23.10
N LEU A 190 -9.25 -2.38 -23.40
CA LEU A 190 -10.67 -2.35 -23.11
C LEU A 190 -11.46 -3.39 -23.89
N LYS A 191 -11.09 -3.64 -25.15
CA LYS A 191 -11.91 -4.45 -26.06
C LYS A 191 -11.88 -5.92 -25.66
N GLU A 192 -10.69 -6.42 -25.41
CA GLU A 192 -10.44 -7.79 -25.00
C GLU A 192 -10.57 -7.97 -23.48
N ASN A 193 -10.76 -6.87 -22.74
CA ASN A 193 -10.79 -6.82 -21.28
C ASN A 193 -9.61 -7.59 -20.65
N ASN A 194 -8.42 -7.42 -21.24
CA ASN A 194 -7.24 -8.22 -20.95
C ASN A 194 -6.11 -7.37 -20.35
N LEU A 195 -5.28 -8.00 -19.52
CA LEU A 195 -4.04 -7.41 -19.01
C LEU A 195 -2.85 -8.18 -19.54
N CYS A 196 -1.88 -7.44 -20.06
CA CYS A 196 -0.58 -7.97 -20.43
C CYS A 196 0.50 -7.34 -19.55
N ILE A 197 1.20 -8.17 -18.78
CA ILE A 197 2.37 -7.72 -18.01
C ILE A 197 3.59 -7.81 -18.91
N ASN A 198 4.01 -6.67 -19.46
CA ASN A 198 5.17 -6.58 -20.35
C ASN A 198 6.50 -6.56 -19.58
N VAL A 199 6.50 -5.90 -18.42
CA VAL A 199 7.66 -5.81 -17.52
C VAL A 199 7.18 -6.05 -16.11
N ARG A 200 7.83 -6.98 -15.40
CA ARG A 200 7.62 -7.14 -13.95
C ARG A 200 8.45 -6.09 -13.21
N SER A 201 7.93 -5.60 -12.10
CA SER A 201 8.72 -4.78 -11.18
C SER A 201 9.98 -5.53 -10.74
N ALA A 202 11.09 -4.80 -10.53
CA ALA A 202 12.38 -5.41 -10.18
C ALA A 202 12.36 -6.02 -8.77
N GLU A 203 11.54 -5.44 -7.88
CA GLU A 203 11.26 -5.99 -6.56
C GLU A 203 9.80 -6.44 -6.50
N THR A 204 9.48 -7.35 -5.59
CA THR A 204 8.10 -7.82 -5.40
C THR A 204 7.81 -7.96 -3.91
N GLY A 205 6.53 -7.86 -3.55
CA GLY A 205 6.08 -8.05 -2.19
C GLY A 205 6.18 -6.79 -1.32
N ILE A 206 6.09 -7.04 -0.01
CA ILE A 206 5.91 -5.99 0.99
C ILE A 206 7.24 -5.32 1.33
N LYS A 207 7.25 -3.99 1.26
CA LYS A 207 8.29 -3.16 1.87
C LYS A 207 7.84 -2.62 3.22
N ASN A 208 8.62 -2.89 4.26
CA ASN A 208 8.42 -2.27 5.56
C ASN A 208 8.64 -0.76 5.44
N SER A 209 7.54 -0.01 5.51
CA SER A 209 7.52 1.44 5.38
C SER A 209 6.46 2.04 6.33
N PRO A 210 6.57 3.32 6.70
CA PRO A 210 5.50 3.98 7.45
C PRO A 210 4.16 3.90 6.71
N PHE A 211 4.16 3.99 5.37
CA PHE A 211 2.94 3.89 4.58
C PHE A 211 2.26 2.52 4.71
N LEU A 212 3.03 1.43 4.68
CA LEU A 212 2.50 0.08 4.92
C LEU A 212 1.77 0.01 6.27
N TRP A 213 2.39 0.53 7.33
CA TRP A 213 1.79 0.49 8.67
C TRP A 213 0.54 1.37 8.78
N ILE A 214 0.52 2.54 8.14
CA ILE A 214 -0.69 3.38 8.05
C ILE A 214 -1.81 2.60 7.37
N ILE A 215 -1.57 2.08 6.16
CA ILE A 215 -2.59 1.38 5.39
C ILE A 215 -3.05 0.12 6.11
N ASN A 216 -2.15 -0.65 6.72
CA ASN A 216 -2.50 -1.84 7.50
C ASN A 216 -3.44 -1.51 8.65
N GLU A 217 -3.13 -0.49 9.45
CA GLU A 217 -3.95 -0.16 10.61
C GLU A 217 -5.28 0.48 10.23
N LEU A 218 -5.31 1.39 9.24
CA LEU A 218 -6.55 1.97 8.74
C LEU A 218 -7.47 0.90 8.11
N PHE A 219 -6.89 -0.09 7.42
CA PHE A 219 -7.63 -1.21 6.85
C PHE A 219 -8.26 -2.09 7.94
N ILE A 220 -7.53 -2.32 9.04
CA ILE A 220 -8.02 -3.08 10.19
C ILE A 220 -9.14 -2.32 10.91
N THR A 221 -8.95 -1.03 11.20
CA THR A 221 -9.93 -0.21 11.94
C THR A 221 -11.16 0.15 11.09
N GLY A 222 -11.11 -0.05 9.77
CA GLY A 222 -12.18 0.33 8.85
C GLY A 222 -12.20 1.82 8.54
N GLU A 223 -11.17 2.56 8.94
CA GLU A 223 -11.01 4.00 8.72
C GLU A 223 -10.36 4.32 7.36
N ILE A 224 -10.15 3.31 6.52
CA ILE A 224 -9.62 3.50 5.19
C ILE A 224 -10.68 4.20 4.31
N THR A 225 -10.63 5.52 4.29
CA THR A 225 -11.55 6.33 3.50
C THR A 225 -11.10 6.40 2.06
N ASN A 226 -12.07 6.27 1.18
CA ASN A 226 -11.94 6.42 -0.24
C ASN A 226 -12.43 7.83 -0.60
N ASP A 227 -11.66 8.63 -1.33
CA ASP A 227 -12.26 9.81 -2.00
C ASP A 227 -13.29 9.35 -3.05
N LYS A 228 -13.20 8.10 -3.56
CA LYS A 228 -14.10 7.50 -4.58
C LYS A 228 -14.20 5.95 -4.64
N GLY A 229 -13.34 5.18 -3.97
CA GLY A 229 -13.24 3.75 -4.24
C GLY A 229 -14.40 2.88 -3.75
N ILE A 230 -14.44 1.69 -4.35
CA ILE A 230 -15.50 0.69 -4.25
C ILE A 230 -15.01 -0.43 -3.32
N GLN A 231 -15.79 -0.74 -2.30
CA GLN A 231 -15.51 -1.82 -1.36
C GLN A 231 -15.97 -3.16 -1.97
N THR A 232 -15.09 -4.16 -2.03
CA THR A 232 -15.49 -5.55 -2.23
C THR A 232 -14.85 -6.45 -1.20
N GLY A 233 -15.68 -6.92 -0.29
CA GLY A 233 -15.53 -8.21 0.36
C GLY A 233 -16.93 -8.81 0.35
N TYR A 234 -17.08 -10.04 -0.14
CA TYR A 234 -18.30 -10.78 0.12
C TYR A 234 -18.39 -10.93 1.63
N PHE A 235 -19.33 -10.20 2.25
CA PHE A 235 -19.85 -10.59 3.54
C PHE A 235 -20.67 -11.86 3.27
N SER A 236 -20.00 -13.01 3.27
CA SER A 236 -20.68 -14.25 3.59
C SER A 236 -21.11 -14.09 5.05
N ASN A 237 -22.40 -13.76 5.24
CA ASN A 237 -23.07 -13.90 6.53
C ASN A 237 -22.92 -15.32 7.06
#